data_AF-A0A7S0VX88-F1
#
_entry.id   AF-A0A7S0VX88-F1
#
_cell.length_a   1.000
_cell.length_b   1.000
_cell.length_c   1.000
_cell.angle_alpha   90.00
_cell.angle_beta   90.00
_cell.angle_gamma   90.00
#
_symmetry.space_group_name_H-M   'P 1'
#
loop_
_entity.id
_entity.type
_entity.pdbx_description
1 polymer ?
#
loop_
_entity_poly.entity_id
_entity_poly.type
_entity_poly.pdbx_seq_one_letter_code
_entity_poly.pdbx_strand_id
1 'polypeptide(L)'
;MLRPGQTAEAQHRMVYDTLAGLMTPVMPPVYKTFMSGVIGGRQYGPWPWAPWLTSFVTPTFFGFLVGPSRVNRRSDGSLGGLVVEKCKFLQESGCKGLCMNQCKLPAQQFFDQYLGLPLTVTPNFATQECQWSFGEVPKEPEADPRLPPGCLSGCPTREALRE
;
A
#
# COMPACT_ATOMS: atom_id res chain seq x y z
N MET A 1 -10.42 14.91 -7.13
CA MET A 1 -11.50 14.57 -8.06
C MET A 1 -10.89 14.00 -9.34
N LEU A 2 -11.46 12.93 -9.87
CA LEU A 2 -11.15 12.43 -11.21
C LEU A 2 -11.41 13.53 -12.24
N ARG A 3 -10.52 13.72 -13.23
CA ARG A 3 -10.86 14.55 -14.39
C ARG A 3 -12.01 13.87 -15.16
N PRO A 4 -12.93 14.62 -15.79
CA PRO A 4 -13.99 14.04 -16.60
C PRO A 4 -13.38 13.08 -17.66
N GLY A 5 -13.85 11.83 -17.69
CA GLY A 5 -13.35 10.79 -18.62
C GLY A 5 -12.21 9.91 -18.12
N GLN A 6 -11.71 10.12 -16.89
CA GLN A 6 -10.73 9.18 -16.30
C GLN A 6 -11.43 8.05 -15.53
N THR A 7 -10.97 6.82 -15.76
CA THR A 7 -11.40 5.62 -15.04
C THR A 7 -10.62 5.47 -13.73
N ALA A 8 -11.13 4.66 -12.80
CA ALA A 8 -10.39 4.31 -11.59
C ALA A 8 -9.04 3.66 -11.97
N GLU A 9 -9.07 2.78 -12.98
CA GLU A 9 -7.98 2.10 -13.72
C GLU A 9 -6.85 3.03 -14.14
N ALA A 10 -7.20 4.21 -14.67
CA ALA A 10 -6.21 5.19 -15.08
C ALA A 10 -5.51 5.87 -13.89
N GLN A 11 -6.21 6.08 -12.77
CA GLN A 11 -5.66 6.79 -11.62
C GLN A 11 -4.58 6.00 -10.88
N HIS A 12 -4.89 4.79 -10.43
CA HIS A 12 -3.89 3.96 -9.76
C HIS A 12 -2.69 3.65 -10.66
N ARG A 13 -2.89 3.49 -11.97
CA ARG A 13 -1.79 3.30 -12.92
C ARG A 13 -0.88 4.53 -13.00
N MET A 14 -1.44 5.74 -13.10
CA MET A 14 -0.65 6.98 -13.09
C MET A 14 0.19 7.11 -11.82
N VAL A 15 -0.41 6.82 -10.66
CA VAL A 15 0.27 6.87 -9.35
C VAL A 15 1.42 5.86 -9.31
N TYR A 16 1.17 4.63 -9.78
CA TYR A 16 2.18 3.57 -9.87
C TYR A 16 3.34 3.98 -10.78
N ASP A 17 3.07 4.45 -11.99
CA ASP A 17 4.11 4.85 -12.97
C ASP A 17 4.95 6.02 -12.43
N THR A 18 4.33 6.96 -11.73
CA THR A 18 5.01 8.10 -11.11
C THR A 18 5.92 7.64 -9.96
N LEU A 19 5.42 6.77 -9.07
CA LEU A 19 6.18 6.21 -7.96
C LEU A 19 7.39 5.42 -8.48
N ALA A 20 7.17 4.60 -9.51
CA ALA A 20 8.21 3.84 -10.19
C ALA A 20 9.30 4.74 -10.80
N GLY A 21 8.90 5.78 -11.53
CA GLY A 21 9.82 6.72 -12.17
C GLY A 21 10.70 7.46 -11.16
N LEU A 22 10.12 7.91 -10.04
CA LEU A 22 10.84 8.55 -8.94
C LEU A 22 11.85 7.63 -8.25
N MET A 23 11.57 6.33 -8.22
CA MET A 23 12.37 5.37 -7.47
C MET A 23 13.44 4.66 -8.31
N THR A 24 13.33 4.72 -9.64
CA THR A 24 14.31 4.15 -10.60
C THR A 24 15.74 4.69 -10.44
N PRO A 25 15.98 5.99 -10.15
CA PRO A 25 17.33 6.51 -9.92
C PRO A 25 17.93 6.07 -8.59
N VAL A 26 17.08 5.76 -7.60
CA VAL A 26 17.48 5.50 -6.21
C VAL A 26 17.66 4.00 -5.94
N MET A 27 16.92 3.12 -6.64
CA MET A 27 17.07 1.67 -6.55
C MET A 27 17.47 1.06 -7.90
N PRO A 28 18.75 0.67 -8.07
CA PRO A 28 19.18 -0.07 -9.25
C PRO A 28 18.40 -1.39 -9.41
N PRO A 29 18.32 -1.96 -10.62
CA PRO A 29 17.75 -3.30 -10.86
C PRO A 29 18.31 -4.41 -9.95
N VAL A 30 19.51 -4.20 -9.40
CA VAL A 30 20.18 -5.04 -8.40
C VAL A 30 19.35 -5.23 -7.13
N TYR A 31 18.58 -4.21 -6.69
CA TYR A 31 17.79 -4.31 -5.45
C TYR A 31 16.62 -5.29 -5.58
N LYS A 32 15.97 -5.36 -6.75
CA LYS A 32 14.96 -6.38 -7.05
C LYS A 32 15.60 -7.76 -6.98
N THR A 33 16.73 -7.97 -7.64
CA THR A 33 17.48 -9.25 -7.59
C THR A 33 17.85 -9.64 -6.15
N PHE A 34 18.24 -8.68 -5.31
CA PHE A 34 18.65 -8.89 -3.92
C PHE A 34 17.46 -9.23 -2.99
N MET A 35 16.37 -8.47 -3.07
CA MET A 35 15.20 -8.62 -2.17
C MET A 35 14.24 -9.73 -2.59
N SER A 36 13.98 -9.87 -3.89
CA SER A 36 13.03 -10.86 -4.42
C SER A 36 13.62 -12.27 -4.57
N GLY A 37 14.93 -12.42 -4.35
CA GLY A 37 15.64 -13.67 -4.56
C GLY A 37 15.59 -14.16 -6.01
N VAL A 38 15.34 -13.28 -6.98
CA VAL A 38 15.28 -13.65 -8.40
C VAL A 38 16.70 -13.88 -8.91
N ILE A 39 17.16 -15.13 -8.84
CA ILE A 39 18.44 -15.57 -9.41
C ILE A 39 18.15 -16.25 -10.75
N GLY A 40 18.62 -15.68 -11.86
CA GLY A 40 18.49 -16.30 -13.18
C GLY A 40 17.04 -16.48 -13.68
N GLY A 41 16.13 -15.55 -13.32
CA GLY A 41 14.74 -15.56 -13.83
C GLY A 41 13.77 -16.49 -13.12
N ARG A 42 14.18 -17.15 -12.02
CA ARG A 42 13.29 -17.91 -11.13
C ARG A 42 13.10 -17.17 -9.81
N GLN A 43 11.85 -16.99 -9.40
CA GLN A 43 11.46 -16.39 -8.12
C GLN A 43 11.58 -17.46 -7.03
N TYR A 44 12.70 -17.48 -6.30
CA TYR A 44 12.97 -18.46 -5.23
C TYR A 44 12.19 -18.20 -3.93
N GLY A 45 11.30 -17.20 -3.94
CA GLY A 45 10.50 -16.76 -2.80
C GLY A 45 11.16 -15.61 -2.05
N PRO A 46 10.37 -14.76 -1.36
CA PRO A 46 10.94 -13.75 -0.48
C PRO A 46 11.76 -14.46 0.59
N TRP A 47 13.00 -14.01 0.79
CA TRP A 47 13.85 -14.56 1.83
C TRP A 47 13.11 -14.53 3.18
N PRO A 48 13.28 -15.53 4.08
CA PRO A 48 12.53 -15.60 5.35
C PRO A 48 12.63 -14.35 6.22
N TRP A 49 13.72 -13.58 6.06
CA TRP A 49 13.99 -12.34 6.78
C TRP A 49 13.46 -11.08 6.06
N ALA A 50 13.06 -11.16 4.79
CA ALA A 50 12.64 -10.01 3.99
C ALA A 50 11.40 -9.29 4.58
N PRO A 51 10.30 -9.99 4.93
CA PRO A 51 9.17 -9.40 5.65
C PRO A 51 9.56 -8.53 6.86
N TRP A 52 10.44 -9.09 7.70
CA TRP A 52 10.89 -8.47 8.93
C TRP A 52 11.79 -7.27 8.64
N LEU A 53 12.78 -7.42 7.77
CA LEU A 53 13.69 -6.33 7.39
C LEU A 53 12.90 -5.17 6.77
N THR A 54 11.98 -5.47 5.85
CA THR A 54 11.14 -4.45 5.22
C THR A 54 10.31 -3.69 6.24
N SER A 55 9.71 -4.39 7.23
CA SER A 55 8.95 -3.70 8.28
C SER A 55 9.77 -2.71 9.11
N PHE A 56 11.07 -2.93 9.26
CA PHE A 56 11.98 -2.02 9.96
C PHE A 56 12.46 -0.86 9.07
N VAL A 57 12.66 -1.11 7.77
CA VAL A 57 13.19 -0.13 6.83
C VAL A 57 12.08 0.81 6.30
N THR A 58 10.87 0.30 6.09
CA THR A 58 9.75 1.05 5.52
C THR A 58 9.41 2.33 6.29
N PRO A 59 9.38 2.37 7.65
CA PRO A 59 9.14 3.61 8.39
C PRO A 59 10.11 4.74 8.06
N THR A 60 11.39 4.43 7.86
CA THR A 60 12.42 5.43 7.56
C THR A 60 12.23 6.03 6.17
N PHE A 61 11.89 5.21 5.18
CA PHE A 61 11.76 5.66 3.79
C PHE A 61 10.36 6.21 3.44
N PHE A 62 9.32 5.55 3.95
CA PHE A 62 7.93 5.86 3.62
C PHE A 62 7.20 6.60 4.74
N GLY A 63 7.80 6.80 5.92
CA GLY A 63 7.16 7.51 7.02
C GLY A 63 6.74 8.95 6.68
N PHE A 64 7.49 9.64 5.82
CA PHE A 64 7.10 10.96 5.30
C PHE A 64 5.81 10.90 4.44
N LEU A 65 5.60 9.78 3.72
CA LEU A 65 4.49 9.60 2.80
C LEU A 65 3.22 9.12 3.51
N VAL A 66 3.33 8.13 4.39
CA VAL A 66 2.17 7.51 5.05
C VAL A 66 1.87 8.09 6.43
N GLY A 67 2.87 8.63 7.14
CA GLY A 67 2.75 9.13 8.51
C GLY A 67 3.54 8.32 9.55
N PRO A 68 3.40 8.66 10.86
CA PRO A 68 4.09 7.96 11.93
C PRO A 68 3.68 6.49 11.97
N SER A 69 4.68 5.61 12.02
CA SER A 69 4.48 4.17 11.94
C SER A 69 5.33 3.43 12.97
N ARG A 70 4.81 2.29 13.45
CA ARG A 70 5.47 1.39 14.39
C ARG A 70 5.47 -0.04 13.86
N VAL A 71 6.59 -0.73 14.07
CA VAL A 71 6.71 -2.16 13.75
C VAL A 71 5.68 -2.93 14.60
N ASN A 72 4.94 -3.81 13.94
CA ASN A 72 3.94 -4.66 14.58
C ASN A 72 4.04 -6.10 14.07
N ARG A 73 3.23 -7.00 14.63
CA ARG A 73 2.96 -8.29 14.01
C ARG A 73 2.02 -8.10 12.81
N ARG A 74 2.07 -9.08 11.92
CA ARG A 74 1.14 -9.17 10.78
C ARG A 74 -0.23 -9.62 11.27
N SER A 75 -1.19 -9.65 10.34
CA SER A 75 -2.52 -10.24 10.55
C SER A 75 -2.48 -11.70 11.03
N ASP A 76 -1.48 -12.47 10.60
CA ASP A 76 -1.27 -13.88 10.94
C ASP A 76 -0.46 -14.10 12.24
N GLY A 77 -0.01 -13.03 12.90
CA GLY A 77 0.79 -13.08 14.12
C GLY A 77 2.31 -13.24 13.92
N SER A 78 2.78 -13.43 12.69
CA SER A 78 4.21 -13.52 12.38
C SER A 78 4.88 -12.13 12.27
N LEU A 79 6.21 -12.13 12.13
CA LEU A 79 7.02 -10.91 12.03
C LEU A 79 6.90 -10.26 10.64
N GLY A 80 7.10 -8.94 10.56
CA GLY A 80 6.99 -8.19 9.31
C GLY A 80 5.66 -7.46 9.14
N GLY A 81 5.01 -7.10 10.25
CA GLY A 81 3.88 -6.18 10.24
C GLY A 81 4.34 -4.75 10.54
N LEU A 82 3.55 -3.78 10.10
CA LEU A 82 3.75 -2.38 10.40
C LEU A 82 2.38 -1.73 10.61
N VAL A 83 2.21 -0.96 11.67
CA VAL A 83 1.02 -0.14 11.89
C VAL A 83 1.39 1.31 11.69
N VAL A 84 0.69 1.96 10.77
CA VAL A 84 0.69 3.42 10.64
C VAL A 84 -0.38 3.95 11.59
N GLU A 85 0.04 4.66 12.64
CA GLU A 85 -0.87 5.15 13.70
C GLU A 85 -1.80 6.25 13.17
N LYS A 86 -1.26 7.11 12.30
CA LYS A 86 -2.02 8.20 11.69
C LYS A 86 -1.75 8.22 10.20
N CYS A 87 -2.60 7.53 9.44
CA CYS A 87 -2.45 7.44 8.00
C CYS A 87 -2.80 8.78 7.34
N LYS A 88 -1.81 9.47 6.77
CA LYS A 88 -1.96 10.76 6.10
C LYS A 88 -3.01 10.71 5.00
N PHE A 89 -3.04 9.64 4.21
CA PHE A 89 -4.03 9.46 3.15
C PHE A 89 -5.47 9.37 3.68
N LEU A 90 -5.71 8.68 4.79
CA LEU A 90 -7.05 8.58 5.38
C LEU A 90 -7.48 9.89 6.05
N GLN A 91 -6.55 10.57 6.72
CA GLN A 91 -6.79 11.83 7.42
C GLN A 91 -7.07 12.99 6.46
N GLU A 92 -6.23 13.16 5.44
CA GLU A 92 -6.33 14.30 4.53
C GLU A 92 -7.42 14.12 3.48
N SER A 93 -7.63 12.89 2.99
CA SER A 93 -8.61 12.66 1.92
C SER A 93 -10.05 12.58 2.42
N GLY A 94 -10.26 12.08 3.65
CA GLY A 94 -11.59 11.74 4.17
C GLY A 94 -12.37 10.76 3.27
N CYS A 95 -11.73 10.12 2.30
CA CYS A 95 -12.39 9.38 1.23
C CYS A 95 -11.79 7.99 1.06
N LYS A 96 -12.65 6.98 1.23
CA LYS A 96 -12.29 5.58 1.06
C LYS A 96 -11.78 5.27 -0.34
N GLY A 97 -12.42 5.80 -1.37
CA GLY A 97 -12.00 5.59 -2.76
C GLY A 97 -10.59 6.11 -3.03
N LEU A 98 -10.21 7.24 -2.41
CA LEU A 98 -8.88 7.80 -2.57
C LEU A 98 -7.81 6.98 -1.84
N CYS A 99 -8.11 6.51 -0.61
CA CYS A 99 -7.23 5.58 0.09
C CYS A 99 -6.97 4.30 -0.72
N MET A 100 -8.02 3.76 -1.36
CA MET A 100 -7.91 2.56 -2.19
C MET A 100 -7.06 2.78 -3.44
N ASN A 101 -7.40 3.79 -4.23
CA ASN A 101 -6.82 3.99 -5.56
C ASN A 101 -5.48 4.74 -5.54
N GLN A 102 -5.16 5.50 -4.49
CA GLN A 102 -3.87 6.21 -4.41
C GLN A 102 -2.87 5.58 -3.46
N CYS A 103 -3.31 4.85 -2.44
CA CYS A 103 -2.41 4.27 -1.44
C CYS A 103 -2.41 2.74 -1.49
N LYS A 104 -3.54 2.07 -1.20
CA LYS A 104 -3.58 0.60 -1.06
C LYS A 104 -3.19 -0.14 -2.34
N LEU A 105 -3.93 0.05 -3.44
CA LEU A 105 -3.68 -0.72 -4.67
C LEU A 105 -2.29 -0.42 -5.27
N PRO A 106 -1.87 0.86 -5.39
CA PRO A 106 -0.53 1.16 -5.90
C PRO A 106 0.58 0.61 -5.00
N ALA A 107 0.45 0.67 -3.67
CA ALA A 107 1.45 0.12 -2.77
C ALA A 107 1.56 -1.41 -2.91
N GLN A 108 0.43 -2.12 -2.96
CA GLN A 108 0.42 -3.57 -3.13
C GLN A 108 1.09 -3.99 -4.45
N GLN A 109 0.75 -3.30 -5.55
CA GLN A 109 1.40 -3.53 -6.85
C GLN A 109 2.88 -3.18 -6.83
N PHE A 110 3.25 -2.09 -6.17
CA PHE A 110 4.64 -1.65 -6.08
C PHE A 110 5.51 -2.68 -5.34
N PHE A 111 5.06 -3.13 -4.16
CA PHE A 111 5.80 -4.12 -3.38
C PHE A 111 5.87 -5.48 -4.09
N ASP A 112 4.81 -5.88 -4.78
CA ASP A 112 4.78 -7.15 -5.52
C ASP A 112 5.66 -7.09 -6.78
N GLN A 113 5.48 -6.08 -7.66
CA GLN A 113 6.14 -6.05 -8.96
C GLN A 113 7.56 -5.48 -8.94
N TYR A 114 7.79 -4.43 -8.13
CA TYR A 114 9.13 -3.80 -8.04
C TYR A 114 9.99 -4.43 -6.97
N LEU A 115 9.45 -4.71 -5.78
CA LEU A 115 10.22 -5.27 -4.67
C LEU A 115 10.19 -6.81 -4.61
N GLY A 116 9.24 -7.46 -5.28
CA GLY A 116 9.08 -8.91 -5.27
C GLY A 116 8.63 -9.47 -3.92
N LEU A 117 7.98 -8.64 -3.10
CA LEU A 117 7.47 -9.02 -1.78
C LEU A 117 5.97 -8.72 -1.74
N PRO A 118 5.09 -9.72 -1.63
CA PRO A 118 3.66 -9.46 -1.60
C PRO A 118 3.33 -8.57 -0.39
N LEU A 119 2.33 -7.69 -0.48
CA LEU A 119 1.95 -6.82 0.62
C LEU A 119 0.43 -6.81 0.77
N THR A 120 -0.04 -6.99 2.01
CA THR A 120 -1.44 -6.76 2.34
C THR A 120 -1.57 -5.49 3.17
N VAL A 121 -2.37 -4.54 2.70
CA VAL A 121 -2.68 -3.28 3.40
C VAL A 121 -4.13 -3.31 3.86
N THR A 122 -4.34 -3.13 5.16
CA THR A 122 -5.64 -3.16 5.83
C THR A 122 -5.88 -1.83 6.55
N PRO A 123 -6.69 -0.93 5.96
CA PRO A 123 -7.05 0.32 6.61
C PRO A 123 -8.11 0.10 7.70
N ASN A 124 -7.97 0.79 8.82
CA ASN A 124 -9.02 0.93 9.83
C ASN A 124 -9.68 2.32 9.68
N PHE A 125 -10.91 2.34 9.19
CA PHE A 125 -11.62 3.59 8.92
C PHE A 125 -12.16 4.29 10.18
N ALA A 126 -12.28 3.58 11.31
CA ALA A 126 -12.76 4.15 12.56
C ALA A 126 -11.64 4.82 13.35
N THR A 127 -10.47 4.18 13.43
CA THR A 127 -9.29 4.73 14.13
C THR A 127 -8.35 5.52 13.22
N GLN A 128 -8.57 5.45 11.90
CA GLN A 128 -7.72 6.06 10.86
C GLN A 128 -6.26 5.51 10.85
N GLU A 129 -6.07 4.34 11.44
CA GLU A 129 -4.84 3.56 11.40
C GLU A 129 -4.77 2.72 10.13
N CYS A 130 -3.56 2.28 9.75
CA CYS A 130 -3.37 1.41 8.60
C CYS A 130 -2.36 0.29 8.91
N GLN A 131 -2.81 -0.96 8.87
CA GLN A 131 -1.97 -2.13 9.09
C GLN A 131 -1.40 -2.62 7.75
N TRP A 132 -0.09 -2.80 7.70
CA TRP A 132 0.67 -3.33 6.58
C TRP A 132 1.25 -4.69 6.98
N SER A 133 1.14 -5.67 6.10
CA SER A 133 1.69 -7.02 6.26
C SER A 133 2.57 -7.37 5.06
N PHE A 134 3.90 -7.35 5.21
CA PHE A 134 4.91 -7.55 4.13
C PHE A 134 5.28 -9.01 3.83
N GLY A 135 4.62 -9.70 2.91
CA GLY A 135 4.75 -11.15 2.68
C GLY A 135 3.42 -11.90 2.67
N GLU A 136 2.30 -11.18 2.83
CA GLU A 136 0.94 -11.72 2.87
C GLU A 136 0.31 -11.35 1.55
N VAL A 137 -0.16 -12.37 0.82
CA VAL A 137 -0.75 -12.18 -0.51
C VAL A 137 -2.04 -11.37 -0.38
N PRO A 138 -2.14 -10.22 -1.07
CA PRO A 138 -3.33 -9.40 -1.01
C PRO A 138 -4.52 -10.15 -1.61
N LYS A 139 -5.67 -10.06 -0.95
CA LYS A 139 -6.95 -10.50 -1.52
C LYS A 139 -7.44 -9.49 -2.53
N GLU A 140 -8.23 -9.94 -3.50
CA GLU A 140 -8.86 -9.04 -4.45
C GLU A 140 -9.77 -8.03 -3.74
N PRO A 141 -9.87 -6.79 -4.24
CA PRO A 141 -10.60 -5.71 -3.57
C PRO A 141 -12.08 -6.01 -3.35
N GLU A 142 -12.69 -6.74 -4.28
CA GLU A 142 -14.11 -7.14 -4.27
C GLU A 142 -14.39 -8.25 -3.26
N ALA A 143 -13.38 -9.07 -2.97
CA ALA A 143 -13.47 -10.20 -2.04
C ALA A 143 -13.01 -9.84 -0.60
N ASP A 144 -12.61 -8.59 -0.36
CA ASP A 144 -12.13 -8.15 0.95
C ASP A 144 -13.29 -7.66 1.84
N PRO A 145 -13.76 -8.43 2.83
CA PRO A 145 -14.84 -8.01 3.73
C PRO A 145 -14.46 -6.81 4.60
N ARG A 146 -13.16 -6.49 4.69
CA ARG A 146 -12.66 -5.28 5.37
C ARG A 146 -12.84 -4.03 4.50
N LEU A 147 -13.39 -4.20 3.31
CA LEU A 147 -13.73 -3.14 2.37
C LEU A 147 -15.25 -3.04 2.14
N PRO A 148 -16.06 -2.63 3.14
CA PRO A 148 -17.50 -2.46 2.95
C PRO A 148 -17.83 -1.41 1.87
N PRO A 149 -18.81 -1.62 0.99
CA PRO A 149 -19.18 -0.64 -0.03
C PRO A 149 -19.65 0.68 0.63
N GLY A 150 -19.31 1.83 0.02
CA GLY A 150 -19.77 3.15 0.46
C GLY A 150 -18.67 4.17 0.85
N CYS A 151 -19.12 5.37 1.20
CA CYS A 151 -18.27 6.51 1.59
C CYS A 151 -18.12 6.64 3.11
N LEU A 152 -17.00 7.21 3.56
CA LEU A 152 -16.76 7.54 4.98
C LEU A 152 -17.73 8.62 5.49
N SER A 153 -17.96 8.64 6.80
CA SER A 153 -18.62 9.75 7.50
C SER A 153 -17.67 10.96 7.46
N GLY A 154 -18.00 11.97 6.66
CA GLY A 154 -17.14 13.13 6.40
C GLY A 154 -16.45 13.13 5.03
N CYS A 155 -16.87 12.27 4.10
CA CYS A 155 -16.38 12.33 2.72
C CYS A 155 -16.96 13.58 2.03
N PRO A 156 -16.11 14.53 1.57
CA PRO A 156 -16.60 15.76 0.92
C PRO A 156 -17.35 15.46 -0.38
N THR A 157 -16.99 14.38 -1.08
CA THR A 157 -17.71 13.92 -2.28
C THR A 157 -19.11 13.38 -1.94
N ARG A 158 -19.30 12.79 -0.76
CA ARG A 158 -20.63 12.36 -0.30
C ARG A 158 -21.52 13.55 0.03
N GLU A 159 -20.94 14.61 0.57
CA GLU A 159 -21.67 15.87 0.83
C GLU A 159 -22.04 16.56 -0.48
N ALA A 160 -21.12 16.66 -1.45
CA ALA A 160 -21.39 17.23 -2.77
C ALA A 160 -22.39 16.44 -3.63
N LEU A 161 -22.63 15.16 -3.32
CA LEU A 161 -23.65 14.32 -3.98
C LEU A 161 -25.02 14.39 -3.29
N ARG A 162 -25.12 15.08 -2.16
CA ARG A 162 -26.39 15.31 -1.45
C ARG A 162 -27.09 16.61 -1.88
N GLU A 163 -26.37 17.49 -2.57
CA GLU A 163 -26.89 18.69 -3.23
C GLU A 163 -27.29 18.38 -4.69
#